data_AF-A0A947QX49-F1
#
_entry.id   AF-A0A947QX49-F1
#
_cell.length_a   1.000
_cell.length_b   1.000
_cell.length_c   1.000
_cell.angle_alpha   90.00
_cell.angle_beta   90.00
_cell.angle_gamma   90.00
#
_symmetry.space_group_name_H-M   'P 1'
#
loop_
_entity.id
_entity.type
_entity.pdbx_description
1 polymer ?
#
loop_
_entity_poly.entity_id
_entity_poly.type
_entity_poly.pdbx_seq_one_letter_code
_entity_poly.pdbx_strand_id
1 'polypeptide(L)'
;MELEEYFKKGRAYIWRETFAMVKAKKIDQEAFTNIVDKHEITVIIDEEKLDEENVIEIMRGWKIFTLDIAFPPTFCGVTARIADALAKENISIMPIAAFTRDHFVIAEKNMERAKAVFEGLGIRVSE
;
A
#
# COMPACT_ATOMS: atom_id res chain seq x y z
N MET A 1 18.84 10.00 13.84
CA MET A 1 18.65 8.56 13.54
C MET A 1 18.38 8.50 12.06
N GLU A 2 19.24 7.82 11.31
CA GLU A 2 19.12 7.75 9.85
C GLU A 2 17.95 6.85 9.44
N LEU A 3 17.43 7.00 8.22
CA LEU A 3 16.26 6.24 7.75
C LEU A 3 16.50 4.73 7.85
N GLU A 4 17.72 4.30 7.52
CA GLU A 4 18.16 2.90 7.55
C GLU A 4 18.09 2.30 8.96
N GLU A 5 18.26 3.10 10.00
CA GLU A 5 18.16 2.63 11.39
C GLU A 5 16.70 2.36 11.78
N TYR A 6 15.76 3.15 11.25
CA TYR A 6 14.32 2.88 11.39
C TYR A 6 13.94 1.60 10.64
N PHE A 7 14.42 1.43 9.41
CA PHE A 7 14.14 0.24 8.61
C PHE A 7 14.63 -1.05 9.28
N LYS A 8 15.88 -1.09 9.75
CA LYS A 8 16.46 -2.26 10.43
C LYS A 8 15.70 -2.71 11.68
N LYS A 9 15.07 -1.78 12.39
CA LYS A 9 14.25 -2.04 13.58
C LYS A 9 12.77 -2.20 13.25
N GLY A 10 12.39 -1.85 12.04
CA GLY A 10 11.03 -1.74 11.58
C GLY A 10 10.46 -3.04 11.08
N ARG A 11 9.13 -3.06 10.97
CA ARG A 11 8.38 -4.16 10.39
C ARG A 11 7.43 -3.64 9.33
N ALA A 12 7.18 -4.46 8.34
CA ALA A 12 6.04 -4.34 7.46
C ALA A 12 5.21 -5.62 7.57
N TYR A 13 3.90 -5.51 7.40
CA TYR A 13 3.05 -6.68 7.27
C TYR A 13 2.21 -6.58 6.01
N ILE A 14 1.96 -7.75 5.41
CA ILE A 14 1.12 -7.91 4.23
C ILE A 14 -0.29 -8.26 4.73
N TRP A 15 -1.30 -7.58 4.22
CA TRP A 15 -2.68 -7.94 4.53
C TRP A 15 -3.03 -9.27 3.87
N ARG A 16 -3.78 -10.11 4.59
CA ARG A 16 -4.17 -11.44 4.11
C ARG A 16 -5.12 -11.34 2.93
N GLU A 17 -6.04 -10.39 2.99
CA GLU A 17 -7.08 -10.12 2.00
C GLU A 17 -6.46 -9.76 0.64
N THR A 18 -7.21 -9.99 -0.43
CA THR A 18 -6.90 -9.47 -1.76
C THR A 18 -7.86 -8.33 -2.06
N PHE A 19 -7.34 -7.24 -2.59
CA PHE A 19 -8.06 -5.99 -2.76
C PHE A 19 -8.35 -5.69 -4.23
N ALA A 20 -9.52 -5.11 -4.47
CA ALA A 20 -9.85 -4.40 -5.69
C ALA A 20 -9.63 -2.90 -5.50
N MET A 21 -9.20 -2.26 -6.58
CA MET A 21 -9.24 -0.82 -6.74
C MET A 21 -10.34 -0.48 -7.74
N VAL A 22 -11.23 0.39 -7.34
CA VAL A 22 -12.49 0.63 -8.01
C VAL A 22 -12.64 2.12 -8.25
N LYS A 23 -12.92 2.49 -9.49
CA LYS A 23 -13.57 3.76 -9.77
C LYS A 23 -15.05 3.60 -9.43
N ALA A 24 -15.52 4.31 -8.41
CA ALA A 24 -16.81 4.07 -7.78
C ALA A 24 -17.81 5.20 -8.02
N LYS A 25 -19.11 4.88 -7.93
CA LYS A 25 -20.20 5.86 -7.99
C LYS A 25 -20.36 6.64 -6.68
N LYS A 26 -20.07 6.00 -5.56
CA LYS A 26 -20.14 6.54 -4.18
C LYS A 26 -19.01 5.94 -3.33
N ILE A 27 -18.72 6.58 -2.20
CA ILE A 27 -17.81 6.01 -1.19
C ILE A 27 -18.37 4.70 -0.62
N ASP A 28 -17.49 3.86 -0.10
CA ASP A 28 -17.83 2.62 0.58
C ASP A 28 -17.28 2.63 2.02
N GLN A 29 -18.14 2.36 3.00
CA GLN A 29 -17.77 2.42 4.42
C GLN A 29 -16.92 1.22 4.87
N GLU A 30 -16.95 0.12 4.13
CA GLU A 30 -16.13 -1.07 4.41
C GLU A 30 -14.78 -1.04 3.68
N ALA A 31 -14.53 0.00 2.87
CA ALA A 31 -13.29 0.17 2.15
C ALA A 31 -12.09 0.38 3.09
N PHE A 32 -10.94 -0.13 2.67
CA PHE A 32 -9.66 0.25 3.26
C PHE A 32 -9.40 1.75 3.06
N THR A 33 -9.73 2.29 1.89
CA THR A 33 -9.62 3.72 1.63
C THR A 33 -10.65 4.21 0.63
N ASN A 34 -11.08 5.46 0.83
CA ASN A 34 -11.88 6.23 -0.11
C ASN A 34 -11.09 7.49 -0.46
N ILE A 35 -10.74 7.65 -1.72
CA ILE A 35 -10.11 8.87 -2.24
C ILE A 35 -11.16 9.57 -3.09
N VAL A 36 -11.61 10.74 -2.63
CA VAL A 36 -12.58 11.57 -3.34
C VAL A 36 -11.85 12.79 -3.86
N ASP A 37 -11.70 12.89 -5.18
CA ASP A 37 -11.12 14.06 -5.82
C ASP A 37 -12.17 14.79 -6.68
N LYS A 38 -11.72 15.70 -7.56
CA LYS A 38 -12.63 16.50 -8.41
C LYS A 38 -13.19 15.71 -9.60
N HIS A 39 -12.63 14.55 -9.91
CA HIS A 39 -12.88 13.78 -11.12
C HIS A 39 -13.55 12.46 -10.83
N GLU A 40 -13.20 11.81 -9.72
CA GLU A 40 -13.70 10.48 -9.38
C GLU A 40 -13.64 10.16 -7.88
N ILE A 41 -14.22 9.00 -7.57
CA ILE A 41 -14.10 8.35 -6.28
C ILE A 41 -13.31 7.06 -6.53
N THR A 42 -12.13 6.94 -5.92
CA THR A 42 -11.38 5.69 -5.89
C THR A 42 -11.65 4.99 -4.57
N VAL A 43 -12.13 3.74 -4.65
CA VAL A 43 -12.34 2.84 -3.52
C VAL A 43 -11.32 1.72 -3.60
N ILE A 44 -10.57 1.50 -2.52
CA ILE A 44 -9.76 0.27 -2.36
C ILE A 44 -10.43 -0.57 -1.29
N ILE A 45 -10.90 -1.75 -1.66
CA ILE A 45 -11.73 -2.61 -0.82
C ILE A 45 -11.34 -4.08 -1.00
N ASP A 46 -11.53 -4.87 0.06
CA ASP A 46 -11.45 -6.33 0.00
C ASP A 46 -12.37 -6.84 -1.12
N GLU A 47 -11.83 -7.67 -2.01
CA GLU A 47 -12.60 -8.21 -3.14
C GLU A 47 -13.82 -9.00 -2.71
N GLU A 48 -13.80 -9.62 -1.53
CA GLU A 48 -14.94 -10.38 -0.99
C GLU A 48 -16.10 -9.48 -0.53
N LYS A 49 -15.85 -8.18 -0.32
CA LYS A 49 -16.83 -7.20 0.18
C LYS A 49 -17.30 -6.21 -0.89
N LEU A 50 -16.85 -6.39 -2.11
CA LEU A 50 -17.13 -5.45 -3.19
C LEU A 50 -18.62 -5.41 -3.55
N ASP A 51 -19.22 -4.23 -3.47
CA ASP A 51 -20.53 -3.93 -4.08
C ASP A 51 -20.38 -3.67 -5.59
N GLU A 52 -20.69 -4.67 -6.41
CA GLU A 52 -20.64 -4.57 -7.88
C GLU A 52 -21.56 -3.47 -8.45
N GLU A 53 -22.65 -3.10 -7.75
CA GLU A 53 -23.51 -2.00 -8.20
C GLU A 53 -22.82 -0.63 -8.08
N ASN A 54 -21.81 -0.51 -7.22
CA ASN A 54 -21.03 0.71 -7.02
C ASN A 54 -19.89 0.88 -8.03
N VAL A 55 -19.57 -0.16 -8.82
CA VAL A 55 -18.42 -0.17 -9.73
C VAL A 55 -18.71 0.61 -11.03
N ILE A 56 -17.76 1.44 -11.46
CA ILE A 56 -17.67 2.01 -12.82
C ILE A 56 -16.54 1.31 -13.58
N GLU A 57 -15.35 1.23 -12.97
CA GLU A 57 -14.19 0.50 -13.47
C GLU A 57 -13.50 -0.22 -12.30
N ILE A 58 -12.82 -1.34 -12.57
CA ILE A 58 -12.21 -2.18 -11.54
C ILE A 58 -10.87 -2.76 -11.97
N MET A 59 -9.93 -2.78 -11.02
CA MET A 59 -8.68 -3.52 -11.09
C MET A 59 -8.58 -4.45 -9.88
N ARG A 60 -8.36 -5.75 -10.11
CA ARG A 60 -8.27 -6.79 -9.09
C ARG A 60 -6.84 -7.28 -8.87
N GLY A 61 -6.63 -8.08 -7.83
CA GLY A 61 -5.36 -8.74 -7.54
C GLY A 61 -4.33 -7.80 -6.93
N TRP A 62 -4.74 -7.01 -5.93
CA TRP A 62 -3.85 -6.11 -5.20
C TRP A 62 -3.67 -6.57 -3.75
N LYS A 63 -2.48 -6.32 -3.21
CA LYS A 63 -2.12 -6.55 -1.82
C LYS A 63 -1.62 -5.26 -1.18
N ILE A 64 -1.84 -5.14 0.12
CA ILE A 64 -1.44 -3.96 0.90
C ILE A 64 -0.28 -4.34 1.80
N PHE A 65 0.85 -3.65 1.63
CA PHE A 65 1.94 -3.62 2.61
C PHE A 65 1.69 -2.47 3.57
N THR A 66 1.66 -2.73 4.87
CA THR A 66 1.63 -1.67 5.89
C THR A 66 2.96 -1.59 6.60
N LEU A 67 3.55 -0.40 6.61
CA LEU A 67 4.79 -0.13 7.31
C LEU A 67 4.49 0.15 8.79
N ASP A 68 4.67 -0.86 9.64
CA ASP A 68 4.53 -0.76 11.11
C ASP A 68 5.78 -0.10 11.73
N ILE A 69 6.06 1.13 11.29
CA ILE A 69 7.17 1.96 11.79
C ILE A 69 6.59 3.33 12.13
N ALA A 70 6.83 3.80 13.35
CA ALA A 70 6.48 5.16 13.73
C ALA A 70 7.64 6.09 13.37
N PHE A 71 7.45 6.90 12.31
CA PHE A 71 8.39 7.95 11.96
C PHE A 71 8.07 9.24 12.73
N PRO A 72 9.09 10.04 13.08
CA PRO A 72 8.86 11.43 13.49
C PRO A 72 8.12 12.20 12.37
N PRO A 73 7.20 13.12 12.68
CA PRO A 73 6.46 13.88 11.66
C PRO A 73 7.35 14.72 10.72
N THR A 74 8.58 15.01 11.12
CA THR A 74 9.55 15.78 10.33
C THR A 74 10.44 14.89 9.45
N PHE A 75 10.20 13.58 9.43
CA PHE A 75 11.06 12.63 8.72
C PHE A 75 10.71 12.60 7.23
N CYS A 76 11.68 12.96 6.39
CA CYS A 76 11.51 13.00 4.94
C CYS A 76 12.16 11.77 4.28
N GLY A 77 11.65 11.38 3.11
CA GLY A 77 12.33 10.42 2.23
C GLY A 77 11.89 8.95 2.37
N VAL A 78 10.98 8.60 3.28
CA VAL A 78 10.47 7.24 3.46
C VAL A 78 9.90 6.68 2.15
N THR A 79 8.87 7.33 1.60
CA THR A 79 8.24 6.93 0.33
C THR A 79 9.23 6.95 -0.82
N ALA A 80 10.09 7.97 -0.90
CA ALA A 80 11.08 8.08 -1.98
C ALA A 80 12.05 6.89 -1.98
N ARG A 81 12.54 6.49 -0.81
CA ARG A 81 13.49 5.39 -0.67
C ARG A 81 12.88 4.05 -1.04
N ILE A 82 11.64 3.80 -0.62
CA ILE A 82 10.90 2.57 -0.92
C ILE A 82 10.51 2.54 -2.40
N ALA A 83 10.01 3.65 -2.94
CA ALA A 83 9.66 3.79 -4.35
C ALA A 83 10.86 3.54 -5.28
N ASP A 84 12.02 4.13 -4.98
CA ASP A 84 13.26 3.91 -5.75
C ASP A 84 13.69 2.43 -5.74
N ALA A 85 13.59 1.77 -4.57
CA ALA A 85 13.97 0.36 -4.45
C ALA A 85 13.04 -0.56 -5.27
N LEU A 86 11.72 -0.31 -5.23
CA LEU A 86 10.74 -1.09 -5.98
C LEU A 86 10.77 -0.80 -7.48
N ALA A 87 11.03 0.46 -7.87
CA ALA A 87 11.15 0.86 -9.26
C ALA A 87 12.34 0.19 -9.97
N LYS A 88 13.47 -0.04 -9.27
CA LYS A 88 14.61 -0.81 -9.81
C LYS A 88 14.23 -2.25 -10.17
N GLU A 89 13.22 -2.79 -9.51
CA GLU A 89 12.63 -4.10 -9.81
C GLU A 89 11.44 -4.00 -10.77
N ASN A 90 11.16 -2.83 -11.36
CA ASN A 90 9.99 -2.61 -12.21
C ASN A 90 8.65 -2.98 -11.51
N ILE A 91 8.57 -2.72 -10.20
CA ILE A 91 7.38 -2.94 -9.39
C ILE A 91 6.68 -1.59 -9.20
N SER A 92 5.52 -1.44 -9.84
CA SER A 92 4.65 -0.29 -9.60
C SER A 92 4.06 -0.34 -8.19
N ILE A 93 3.91 0.83 -7.58
CA ILE A 93 3.33 1.01 -6.25
C ILE A 93 2.30 2.13 -6.26
N MET A 94 1.34 2.03 -5.34
CA MET A 94 0.54 3.18 -4.91
C MET A 94 0.78 3.44 -3.43
N PRO A 95 1.51 4.51 -3.09
CA PRO A 95 1.70 4.89 -1.70
C PRO A 95 0.45 5.57 -1.17
N ILE A 96 0.01 5.14 0.01
CA ILE A 96 -1.14 5.70 0.74
C ILE A 96 -0.67 5.98 2.16
N ALA A 97 -0.56 7.26 2.50
CA ALA A 97 -0.20 7.69 3.84
C ALA A 97 -1.46 7.81 4.70
N ALA A 98 -1.51 7.06 5.80
CA ALA A 98 -2.44 7.31 6.90
C ALA A 98 -1.80 8.27 7.92
N PHE A 99 -2.48 8.51 9.04
CA PHE A 99 -1.99 9.44 10.05
C PHE A 99 -0.65 9.03 10.67
N THR A 100 -0.42 7.73 10.91
CA THR A 100 0.78 7.20 11.60
C THR A 100 1.52 6.11 10.84
N ARG A 101 0.95 5.65 9.73
CA ARG A 101 1.40 4.47 8.99
C ARG A 101 1.35 4.78 7.51
N ASP A 102 2.35 4.30 6.80
CA ASP A 102 2.36 4.30 5.34
C ASP A 102 1.94 2.93 4.84
N HIS A 103 1.17 2.93 3.77
CA HIS A 103 0.71 1.74 3.07
C HIS A 103 1.21 1.78 1.63
N PHE A 104 1.56 0.62 1.10
CA PHE A 104 1.96 0.45 -0.30
C PHE A 104 1.09 -0.62 -0.92
N VAL A 105 0.27 -0.21 -1.87
CA VAL A 105 -0.58 -1.14 -2.64
C VAL A 105 0.22 -1.62 -3.84
N ILE A 106 0.35 -2.93 -3.97
CA ILE A 106 1.22 -3.59 -4.94
C ILE A 106 0.45 -4.77 -5.55
N ALA A 107 0.61 -5.00 -6.85
CA ALA A 107 -0.05 -6.11 -7.53
C ALA A 107 0.41 -7.45 -6.94
N GLU A 108 -0.54 -8.37 -6.72
CA GLU A 108 -0.32 -9.69 -6.09
C GLU A 108 0.75 -10.51 -6.81
N LYS A 109 0.81 -10.43 -8.15
CA LYS A 109 1.85 -11.09 -8.94
C LYS A 109 3.30 -10.68 -8.61
N ASN A 110 3.49 -9.57 -7.91
CA ASN A 110 4.80 -9.05 -7.53
C ASN A 110 5.16 -9.29 -6.05
N MET A 111 4.36 -10.04 -5.29
CA MET A 111 4.50 -10.14 -3.83
C MET A 111 5.85 -10.64 -3.36
N GLU A 112 6.32 -11.77 -3.87
CA GLU A 112 7.61 -12.33 -3.48
C GLU A 112 8.77 -11.36 -3.74
N ARG A 113 8.72 -10.68 -4.89
CA ARG A 113 9.75 -9.72 -5.30
C ARG A 113 9.70 -8.45 -4.45
N ALA A 114 8.49 -7.95 -4.17
CA ALA A 114 8.30 -6.81 -3.29
C ALA A 114 8.80 -7.12 -1.88
N LYS A 115 8.42 -8.28 -1.31
CA LYS A 115 8.91 -8.74 -0.01
C LYS A 115 10.44 -8.75 0.06
N ALA A 116 11.10 -9.34 -0.94
CA ALA A 116 12.55 -9.35 -1.02
C ALA A 116 13.16 -7.93 -1.07
N VAL A 117 12.51 -6.97 -1.72
CA VAL A 117 12.94 -5.56 -1.72
C VAL A 117 12.84 -4.95 -0.34
N PHE A 118 11.70 -5.11 0.37
CA PHE A 118 11.54 -4.59 1.74
C PHE A 118 12.55 -5.22 2.71
N GLU A 119 12.77 -6.53 2.62
CA GLU A 119 13.78 -7.24 3.42
C GLU A 119 15.20 -6.78 3.10
N GLY A 120 15.50 -6.52 1.82
CA GLY A 120 16.79 -5.93 1.39
C GLY A 120 17.03 -4.51 1.91
N LEU A 121 15.97 -3.76 2.23
CA LEU A 121 16.06 -2.48 2.93
C LEU A 121 16.28 -2.64 4.45
N GLY A 122 16.25 -3.87 4.96
CA GLY A 122 16.36 -4.20 6.39
C GLY A 122 15.03 -4.24 7.12
N ILE A 123 13.90 -4.06 6.42
CA ILE A 123 12.56 -4.09 7.02
C ILE A 123 12.11 -5.55 7.13
N ARG A 124 11.71 -5.99 8.31
CA ARG A 124 11.21 -7.36 8.49
C ARG A 124 9.78 -7.45 7.97
N VAL A 125 9.48 -8.41 7.10
CA VAL A 125 8.14 -8.58 6.53
C VAL A 125 7.44 -9.78 7.16
N SER A 126 6.19 -9.62 7.58
CA SER A 126 5.31 -10.71 7.99
C SER A 126 4.05 -10.78 7.11
N GLU A 127 3.43 -11.94 7.09
CA GLU A 127 2.14 -12.22 6.44
C GLU A 127 1.04 -12.40 7.49
#